data_AF-A0A0J8DUU5-F1
#
_entry.id   AF-A0A0J8DUU5-F1
#
_cell.length_a   1.000
_cell.length_b   1.000
_cell.length_c   1.000
_cell.angle_alpha   90.00
_cell.angle_beta   90.00
_cell.angle_gamma   90.00
#
_symmetry.space_group_name_H-M   'P 1'
#
loop_
_entity.id
_entity.type
_entity.pdbx_description
1 polymer ?
#
loop_
_entity_poly.entity_id
_entity_poly.type
_entity_poly.pdbx_seq_one_letter_code
_entity_poly.pdbx_strand_id
1 'polypeptide(L)'
;MADSTVDEAPRSNNKRFRKEKPWDHDGIDHWKIDPVDDGDNALPAPVVESSFATLFPKYREAYLRQIWPQVVQVLGKYGIKGELDVVQGSMTVLTTRKTWDPYAVIKARDLIKLLAR
;
A
#
# COMPACT_ATOMS: atom_id res chain seq x y z
N MET A 1 -10.90 36.36 -16.23
CA MET A 1 -9.43 36.30 -16.12
C MET A 1 -9.09 36.86 -14.75
N ALA A 2 -8.95 36.01 -13.74
CA ALA A 2 -8.64 36.42 -12.37
C ALA A 2 -7.32 35.75 -12.01
N ASP A 3 -6.27 36.57 -11.97
CA ASP A 3 -4.90 36.22 -11.61
C ASP A 3 -4.81 36.06 -10.08
N SER A 4 -4.38 34.90 -9.61
CA SER A 4 -4.27 34.58 -8.18
C SER A 4 -2.98 35.20 -7.62
N THR A 5 -3.11 36.32 -6.93
CA THR A 5 -2.04 36.99 -6.19
C THR A 5 -1.58 36.13 -5.01
N VAL A 6 -0.38 35.58 -5.09
CA VAL A 6 0.31 34.89 -4.00
C VAL A 6 0.87 35.93 -3.02
N ASP A 7 0.41 35.86 -1.76
CA ASP A 7 0.74 36.78 -0.68
C ASP A 7 2.16 36.49 -0.15
N GLU A 8 3.15 37.35 -0.42
CA GLU A 8 4.55 37.13 -0.05
C GLU A 8 4.91 37.88 1.25
N ALA A 9 5.23 37.13 2.31
CA ALA A 9 5.56 37.67 3.64
C ALA A 9 6.81 38.59 3.65
N PRO A 10 6.92 39.56 4.58
CA PRO A 10 8.00 40.55 4.60
C PRO A 10 9.38 39.92 4.88
N ARG A 11 10.31 40.01 3.90
CA ARG A 11 11.65 39.39 3.97
C ARG A 11 12.73 40.39 4.45
N SER A 12 13.42 40.04 5.55
CA SER A 12 14.56 40.81 6.14
C SER A 12 15.76 40.99 5.18
N ASN A 13 16.54 42.07 5.29
CA ASN A 13 17.57 42.50 4.32
C ASN A 13 18.88 41.67 4.27
N ASN A 14 19.07 40.67 5.13
CA ASN A 14 20.37 39.97 5.20
C ASN A 14 20.44 38.80 4.19
N LYS A 15 21.14 39.01 3.07
CA LYS A 15 21.16 38.11 1.89
C LYS A 15 22.17 36.95 1.96
N ARG A 16 22.99 36.85 3.01
CA ARG A 16 24.11 35.88 3.08
C ARG A 16 23.68 34.40 3.14
N PHE A 17 22.48 34.11 3.62
CA PHE A 17 21.96 32.75 3.82
C PHE A 17 20.75 32.39 2.94
N ARG A 18 20.31 33.29 2.05
CA ARG A 18 19.24 33.05 1.08
C ARG A 18 19.83 32.69 -0.29
N LYS A 19 20.56 31.59 -0.35
CA LYS A 19 20.79 30.95 -1.66
C LYS A 19 19.46 30.33 -2.08
N GLU A 20 19.07 30.52 -3.33
CA GLU A 20 17.94 29.78 -3.90
C GLU A 20 18.23 28.30 -3.74
N LYS A 21 17.25 27.58 -3.19
CA LYS A 21 17.32 26.13 -3.05
C LYS A 21 16.78 25.55 -4.35
N PRO A 22 17.62 25.10 -5.30
CA PRO A 22 17.12 24.54 -6.55
C PRO A 22 16.20 23.31 -6.34
N TRP A 23 16.23 22.72 -5.15
CA TRP A 23 15.39 21.59 -4.75
C TRP A 23 14.07 21.98 -4.05
N ASP A 24 13.72 23.27 -3.94
CA ASP A 24 12.56 23.77 -3.19
C ASP A 24 11.89 24.88 -4.02
N HIS A 25 11.15 24.48 -5.07
CA HIS A 25 10.43 25.37 -5.98
C HIS A 25 8.92 25.10 -5.93
N ASP A 26 8.09 26.15 -6.09
CA ASP A 26 6.61 26.09 -5.99
C ASP A 26 5.92 25.13 -6.98
N GLY A 27 6.67 24.58 -7.95
CA GLY A 27 6.20 23.55 -8.89
C GLY A 27 6.48 22.11 -8.46
N ILE A 28 7.23 21.87 -7.37
CA ILE A 28 7.46 20.52 -6.85
C ILE A 28 6.26 20.10 -6.02
N ASP A 29 5.53 19.10 -6.48
CA ASP A 29 4.62 18.36 -5.62
C ASP A 29 5.43 17.47 -4.67
N HIS A 30 5.72 17.99 -3.49
CA HIS A 30 6.47 17.32 -2.43
C HIS A 30 5.78 16.04 -1.92
N TRP A 31 4.52 15.80 -2.32
CA TRP A 31 3.72 14.67 -1.87
C TRP A 31 3.38 13.71 -3.00
N LYS A 32 4.00 13.87 -4.18
CA LYS A 32 3.81 12.94 -5.30
C LYS A 32 4.31 11.53 -4.91
N ILE A 33 3.38 10.59 -4.79
CA ILE A 33 3.68 9.18 -4.54
C ILE A 33 3.81 8.50 -5.89
N ASP A 34 5.02 8.10 -6.26
CA ASP A 34 5.22 7.29 -7.45
C ASP A 34 4.70 5.86 -7.20
N PRO A 35 3.87 5.32 -8.10
CA PRO A 35 3.31 4.00 -7.93
C PRO A 35 4.42 2.96 -8.01
N VAL A 36 4.48 2.06 -7.02
CA VAL A 36 5.36 0.88 -7.09
C VAL A 36 4.80 -0.05 -8.17
N ASP A 37 5.65 -0.41 -9.12
CA ASP A 37 5.37 -1.35 -10.20
C ASP A 37 6.28 -2.59 -10.11
N ASP A 38 5.88 -3.68 -10.78
CA ASP A 38 6.65 -4.94 -10.88
C ASP A 38 7.91 -4.81 -11.76
N GLY A 39 8.20 -3.60 -12.25
CA GLY A 39 9.31 -3.26 -13.13
C GLY A 39 10.39 -2.45 -12.43
N ASP A 40 10.62 -1.23 -12.90
CA ASP A 40 11.80 -0.43 -12.52
C ASP A 40 11.73 0.12 -11.09
N ASN A 41 10.54 0.27 -10.51
CA ASN A 41 10.37 0.72 -9.12
C ASN A 41 10.05 -0.42 -8.14
N ALA A 42 10.32 -1.68 -8.50
CA ALA A 42 10.11 -2.80 -7.60
C ALA A 42 10.99 -2.65 -6.34
N LEU A 43 10.36 -2.77 -5.17
CA LEU A 43 11.08 -2.73 -3.90
C LEU A 43 11.76 -4.09 -3.65
N PRO A 44 12.85 -4.11 -2.86
CA PRO A 44 13.51 -5.36 -2.52
C PRO A 44 12.52 -6.33 -1.86
N ALA A 45 12.53 -7.57 -2.34
CA ALA A 45 11.65 -8.62 -1.83
C ALA A 45 11.87 -8.82 -0.31
N PRO A 46 10.81 -9.15 0.45
CA PRO A 46 10.92 -9.34 1.89
C PRO A 46 11.85 -10.51 2.21
N VAL A 47 12.83 -10.25 3.09
CA VAL A 47 13.78 -11.27 3.59
C VAL A 47 13.10 -12.23 4.56
N VAL A 48 12.12 -11.71 5.32
CA VAL A 48 11.36 -12.44 6.34
C VAL A 48 9.90 -12.50 5.91
N GLU A 49 9.30 -13.68 6.06
CA GLU A 49 7.88 -13.87 5.77
C GLU A 49 7.02 -13.19 6.84
N SER A 50 6.18 -12.25 6.42
CA SER A 50 5.09 -11.68 7.22
C SER A 50 3.80 -12.45 6.96
N SER A 51 3.10 -12.83 8.03
CA SER A 51 1.82 -13.53 7.99
C SER A 51 0.76 -12.83 8.85
N PHE A 52 -0.47 -12.79 8.36
CA PHE A 52 -1.62 -12.24 9.09
C PHE A 52 -2.80 -13.18 8.96
N ALA A 53 -3.46 -13.47 10.07
CA ALA A 53 -4.66 -14.29 10.11
C ALA A 53 -5.84 -13.50 10.70
N THR A 54 -7.06 -13.77 10.20
CA THR A 54 -8.31 -13.22 10.73
C THR A 54 -9.35 -14.32 10.82
N LEU A 55 -10.01 -14.44 11.97
CA LEU A 55 -11.12 -15.38 12.19
C LEU A 55 -12.41 -14.82 11.58
N PHE A 56 -13.22 -15.67 10.96
CA PHE A 56 -14.52 -15.31 10.41
C PHE A 56 -15.66 -16.14 11.03
N PRO A 57 -16.88 -15.59 11.10
CA PRO A 57 -18.01 -16.30 11.68
C PRO A 57 -18.54 -17.38 10.74
N LYS A 58 -19.14 -18.45 11.31
CA LYS A 58 -19.61 -19.63 10.56
C LYS A 58 -20.56 -19.32 9.39
N TYR A 59 -21.39 -18.27 9.52
CA TYR A 59 -22.33 -17.89 8.46
C TYR A 59 -21.66 -17.32 7.20
N ARG A 60 -20.42 -16.80 7.30
CA ARG A 60 -19.64 -16.28 6.17
C ARG A 60 -18.92 -17.39 5.37
N GLU A 61 -18.86 -18.61 5.89
CA GLU A 61 -18.10 -19.72 5.30
C GLU A 61 -18.53 -20.04 3.86
N ALA A 62 -19.84 -20.17 3.63
CA ALA A 62 -20.37 -20.52 2.31
C ALA A 62 -20.01 -19.47 1.24
N TYR A 63 -20.07 -18.19 1.61
CA TYR A 63 -19.68 -17.08 0.75
C TYR A 63 -18.18 -17.09 0.48
N LEU A 64 -17.37 -17.20 1.54
CA LEU A 64 -15.91 -17.22 1.42
C LEU A 64 -15.42 -18.37 0.54
N ARG A 65 -15.99 -19.57 0.68
CA ARG A 65 -15.67 -20.73 -0.17
C ARG A 65 -15.90 -20.47 -1.66
N GLN A 66 -16.95 -19.72 -2.01
CA GLN A 66 -17.27 -19.40 -3.41
C GLN A 66 -16.32 -18.36 -4.01
N ILE A 67 -16.00 -17.30 -3.25
CA ILE A 67 -15.17 -16.20 -3.75
C ILE A 67 -13.66 -16.45 -3.62
N TRP A 68 -13.24 -17.39 -2.77
CA TRP A 68 -11.83 -17.60 -2.44
C TRP A 68 -10.90 -17.80 -3.63
N PRO A 69 -11.26 -18.58 -4.67
CA PRO A 69 -10.40 -18.75 -5.84
C PRO A 69 -10.09 -17.42 -6.54
N GLN A 70 -11.06 -16.51 -6.60
CA GLN A 70 -10.88 -15.18 -7.20
C GLN A 70 -9.94 -14.32 -6.33
N VAL A 71 -10.08 -14.38 -5.01
CA VAL A 71 -9.20 -13.67 -4.08
C VAL A 71 -7.76 -14.15 -4.21
N VAL A 72 -7.53 -15.46 -4.30
CA VAL A 72 -6.20 -16.04 -4.50
C VAL A 72 -5.58 -15.60 -5.83
N GLN A 73 -6.37 -15.55 -6.91
CA GLN A 73 -5.90 -15.04 -8.20
C GLN A 73 -5.45 -13.58 -8.14
N VAL A 74 -6.20 -12.72 -7.42
CA VAL A 74 -5.85 -11.31 -7.26
C VAL A 74 -4.61 -11.15 -6.39
N LEU A 75 -4.54 -11.83 -5.24
CA LEU A 75 -3.38 -11.79 -4.35
C LEU A 75 -2.10 -12.32 -5.02
N GLY A 76 -2.24 -13.31 -5.90
CA GLY A 76 -1.13 -13.88 -6.67
C GLY A 76 -0.42 -12.86 -7.57
N LYS A 77 -1.13 -11.85 -8.09
CA LYS A 77 -0.53 -10.76 -8.89
C LYS A 77 0.43 -9.88 -8.09
N TYR A 78 0.23 -9.81 -6.77
CA TYR A 78 1.08 -9.05 -5.84
C TYR A 78 2.13 -9.94 -5.16
N GLY A 79 2.24 -11.23 -5.53
CA GLY A 79 3.15 -12.16 -4.88
C GLY A 79 2.72 -12.56 -3.46
N ILE A 80 1.45 -12.37 -3.09
CA ILE A 80 0.91 -12.72 -1.77
C ILE A 80 0.19 -14.07 -1.86
N LYS A 81 0.45 -14.95 -0.89
CA LYS A 81 -0.24 -16.24 -0.74
C LYS A 81 -1.45 -16.06 0.17
N GLY A 82 -2.62 -16.51 -0.26
CA GLY A 82 -3.83 -16.58 0.58
C GLY A 82 -4.20 -18.03 0.88
N GLU A 83 -4.43 -18.35 2.15
CA GLU A 83 -4.96 -19.64 2.60
C GLU A 83 -6.28 -19.47 3.36
N LEU A 84 -7.23 -20.39 3.12
CA LEU A 84 -8.53 -20.44 3.80
C LEU A 84 -8.61 -21.74 4.59
N ASP A 85 -8.64 -21.63 5.91
CA ASP A 85 -8.89 -22.76 6.81
C ASP A 85 -10.36 -22.74 7.23
N VAL A 86 -11.09 -23.75 6.79
CA VAL A 86 -12.51 -23.87 7.09
C VAL A 86 -12.79 -24.67 8.36
N VAL A 87 -11.81 -25.45 8.84
CA VAL A 87 -11.94 -26.20 10.10
C VAL A 87 -11.82 -25.24 11.27
N GLN A 88 -10.80 -24.37 11.25
CA GLN A 88 -10.64 -23.32 12.26
C GLN A 88 -11.49 -22.08 11.99
N GLY A 89 -11.94 -21.86 10.75
CA GLY A 89 -12.67 -20.67 10.36
C GLY A 89 -11.78 -19.43 10.28
N SER A 90 -10.58 -19.58 9.70
CA SER A 90 -9.58 -18.52 9.59
C SER A 90 -9.16 -18.26 8.14
N MET A 91 -8.89 -17.00 7.82
CA MET A 91 -8.26 -16.56 6.57
C MET A 91 -6.86 -16.09 6.89
N THR A 92 -5.86 -16.60 6.16
CA THR A 92 -4.45 -16.24 6.35
C THR A 92 -3.88 -15.68 5.06
N VAL A 93 -3.14 -14.57 5.17
CA VAL A 93 -2.35 -13.99 4.08
C VAL A 93 -0.88 -14.00 4.46
N LEU A 94 -0.02 -14.43 3.52
CA LEU A 94 1.41 -14.54 3.72
C LEU A 94 2.15 -13.87 2.56
N THR A 95 3.19 -13.12 2.89
CA THR A 95 4.16 -12.64 1.89
C THR A 95 5.01 -13.78 1.35
N THR A 96 5.42 -13.68 0.09
CA THR A 96 6.39 -14.61 -0.52
C THR A 96 7.65 -13.88 -0.96
N ARG A 97 8.71 -14.62 -1.29
CA ARG A 97 9.95 -14.06 -1.88
C ARG A 97 9.76 -13.40 -3.25
N LYS A 98 8.57 -13.50 -3.85
CA LYS A 98 8.20 -12.87 -5.12
C LYS A 98 7.39 -11.58 -4.94
N THR A 99 7.20 -11.14 -3.70
CA THR A 99 6.47 -9.90 -3.40
C THR A 99 7.34 -8.71 -3.79
N TRP A 100 6.92 -7.93 -4.78
CA TRP A 100 7.60 -6.73 -5.26
C TRP A 100 7.25 -5.47 -4.43
N ASP A 101 6.12 -5.48 -3.72
CA ASP A 101 5.73 -4.43 -2.76
C ASP A 101 5.52 -5.03 -1.35
N PRO A 102 6.47 -4.83 -0.41
CA PRO A 102 6.34 -5.28 0.97
C PRO A 102 5.13 -4.70 1.71
N TYR A 103 4.63 -3.52 1.32
CA TYR A 103 3.47 -2.89 1.95
C TYR A 103 2.14 -3.50 1.48
N ALA A 104 2.13 -4.24 0.36
CA ALA A 104 0.93 -4.89 -0.17
C ALA A 104 0.30 -5.87 0.83
N VAL A 105 1.08 -6.46 1.74
CA VAL A 105 0.56 -7.35 2.79
C VAL A 105 -0.37 -6.64 3.77
N ILE A 106 -0.16 -5.35 4.02
CA ILE A 106 -1.02 -4.57 4.93
C ILE A 106 -2.38 -4.34 4.28
N LYS A 107 -2.39 -4.04 2.97
CA LYS A 107 -3.65 -3.95 2.19
C LYS A 107 -4.37 -5.29 2.15
N ALA A 108 -3.64 -6.41 2.00
CA ALA A 108 -4.20 -7.75 2.03
C ALA A 108 -4.79 -8.11 3.42
N ARG A 109 -4.16 -7.66 4.51
CA ARG A 109 -4.71 -7.79 5.87
C ARG A 109 -6.04 -7.06 6.00
N ASP A 110 -6.14 -5.85 5.47
CA ASP A 110 -7.39 -5.08 5.55
C ASP A 110 -8.48 -5.68 4.66
N LEU A 111 -8.12 -6.25 3.51
CA LEU A 111 -9.01 -7.03 2.66
C LEU A 111 -9.64 -8.22 3.42
N ILE A 112 -8.82 -9.08 4.06
CA ILE A 112 -9.35 -10.24 4.79
C ILE A 112 -10.22 -9.84 5.98
N LYS A 113 -9.91 -8.70 6.63
CA LYS A 113 -10.78 -8.15 7.68
C LYS A 113 -12.13 -7.70 7.16
N LEU A 114 -12.18 -7.05 5.99
CA LEU A 114 -13.43 -6.64 5.36
C LEU A 114 -14.28 -7.83 4.91
N LEU A 115 -13.64 -8.92 4.48
CA LEU A 115 -14.30 -10.17 4.13
C LEU A 115 -14.84 -10.92 5.35
N ALA A 116 -14.20 -10.79 6.51
CA ALA A 116 -14.60 -11.45 7.75
C ALA A 116 -15.77 -10.75 8.46
N ARG A 117 -15.93 -9.44 8.24
CA ARG A 117 -16.95 -8.60 8.88
C ARG A 117 -18.36 -8.93 8.42
#